data_AF-A0AA95M953-F1
#
_entry.id   AF-A0AA95M953-F1
#
_cell.length_a   1.000
_cell.length_b   1.000
_cell.length_c   1.000
_cell.angle_alpha   90.00
_cell.angle_beta   90.00
_cell.angle_gamma   90.00
#
_symmetry.space_group_name_H-M   'P 1'
#
loop_
_entity.id
_entity.type
_entity.pdbx_description
1 polymer ?
#
loop_
_entity_poly.entity_id
_entity_poly.type
_entity_poly.pdbx_seq_one_letter_code
_entity_poly.pdbx_strand_id
1 'polypeptide(L)' 'MKKGTYSKAEPTIAEGIDTEDVLNKDATQEEIENGESTSVTTLSLDENDPS' A
#
# COMPACT_ATOMS: atom_id res chain seq x y z
N MET A 1 -21.97 9.65 -27.06
CA MET A 1 -20.90 9.30 -26.10
C MET A 1 -19.94 10.48 -25.97
N LYS A 2 -19.98 11.24 -24.86
CA LYS A 2 -19.04 12.35 -24.63
C LYS A 2 -17.70 11.76 -24.17
N LYS A 3 -16.65 11.89 -24.98
CA LYS A 3 -15.26 11.67 -24.55
C LYS A 3 -14.93 12.73 -23.52
N GLY A 4 -14.73 12.33 -22.26
CA GLY A 4 -14.23 13.21 -21.21
C GLY A 4 -12.89 13.79 -21.65
N THR A 5 -12.80 15.11 -21.69
CA THR A 5 -11.57 15.84 -21.98
C THR A 5 -10.59 15.59 -20.83
N TYR A 6 -9.66 14.66 -21.00
CA TYR A 6 -8.49 14.57 -20.15
C TYR A 6 -7.64 15.80 -20.43
N SER A 7 -7.78 16.84 -19.60
CA SER A 7 -6.79 17.90 -19.54
C SER A 7 -5.45 17.23 -19.26
N LYS A 8 -4.48 17.37 -20.18
CA LYS A 8 -3.09 17.00 -19.93
C LYS A 8 -2.60 17.88 -18.80
N ALA A 9 -2.80 17.44 -17.55
CA ALA A 9 -2.06 17.98 -16.43
C ALA A 9 -0.58 17.72 -16.72
N GLU A 10 0.27 18.71 -16.52
CA GLU A 10 1.71 18.51 -16.59
C GLU A 10 2.10 17.35 -15.66
N PRO A 11 3.09 16.52 -16.02
CA PRO A 11 3.51 15.42 -15.17
C PRO A 11 3.99 15.97 -13.83
N THR A 12 3.15 15.85 -12.80
CA THR A 12 3.48 16.18 -11.42
C THR A 12 4.01 14.94 -10.71
N ILE A 13 4.88 15.13 -9.73
CA ILE A 13 5.24 14.05 -8.81
C ILE A 13 3.99 13.69 -8.01
N ALA A 14 3.64 12.41 -7.97
CA ALA A 14 2.58 11.93 -7.09
C ALA A 14 3.03 12.14 -5.65
N GLU A 15 2.18 12.76 -4.83
CA GLU A 15 2.42 12.83 -3.39
C GLU A 15 2.49 11.40 -2.85
N GLY A 16 3.44 11.15 -1.95
CA GLY A 16 3.53 9.86 -1.27
C GLY A 16 2.25 9.60 -0.50
N ILE A 17 1.73 8.39 -0.57
CA ILE A 17 0.63 7.94 0.28
C ILE A 17 1.26 7.43 1.57
N ASP A 18 0.84 7.97 2.72
CA ASP A 18 1.16 7.38 4.01
C ASP A 18 0.35 6.09 4.17
N THR A 19 1.05 4.95 4.14
CA THR A 19 0.44 3.62 4.19
C THR A 19 0.83 2.83 5.44
N GLU A 20 1.56 3.43 6.39
CA GLU A 20 2.04 2.69 7.58
C GLU A 20 0.88 2.07 8.36
N ASP A 21 -0.20 2.83 8.58
CA ASP A 21 -1.36 2.37 9.34
C ASP A 21 -2.17 1.27 8.64
N VAL A 22 -2.09 1.18 7.31
CA VAL A 22 -2.85 0.21 6.52
C VAL A 22 -2.07 -1.09 6.36
N LEU A 23 -0.75 -0.99 6.16
CA LEU A 23 0.12 -2.15 5.97
C LEU A 23 0.31 -2.98 7.25
N ASN A 24 0.12 -2.37 8.43
CA ASN A 24 0.26 -3.05 9.73
C ASN A 24 -1.07 -3.55 10.31
N LYS A 25 -2.17 -3.52 9.55
CA LYS A 25 -3.47 -4.03 9.98
C LYS A 25 -3.73 -5.41 9.42
N ASP A 26 -4.30 -6.28 10.25
CA ASP A 26 -4.83 -7.55 9.80
C ASP A 26 -6.01 -7.32 8.84
N ALA A 27 -6.04 -8.08 7.75
CA ALA A 27 -7.17 -8.08 6.83
C ALA A 27 -8.40 -8.71 7.48
N THR A 28 -9.56 -8.10 7.27
CA THR A 28 -10.84 -8.70 7.64
C THR A 28 -11.18 -9.88 6.73
N GLN A 29 -12.08 -10.75 7.19
CA GLN A 29 -12.48 -11.94 6.43
C GLN A 29 -13.15 -11.58 5.10
N GLU A 30 -13.92 -10.50 5.06
CA GLU A 30 -14.56 -9.98 3.84
C GLU A 30 -13.53 -9.49 2.82
N GLU A 31 -12.49 -8.77 3.26
CA GLU A 31 -11.40 -8.29 2.39
C GLU A 31 -10.58 -9.44 1.80
N ILE A 32 -10.42 -10.53 2.55
CA ILE A 32 -9.76 -11.75 2.06
C ILE A 32 -10.63 -12.43 0.99
N GLU A 33 -11.94 -12.55 1.23
CA GLU A 33 -12.89 -13.16 0.27
C GLU A 33 -13.00 -12.35 -1.03
N ASN A 34 -12.92 -11.01 -0.94
CA ASN A 34 -12.95 -10.10 -2.08
C ASN A 34 -11.58 -9.95 -2.78
N GLY A 35 -10.49 -10.46 -2.19
CA GLY A 35 -9.14 -10.35 -2.74
C GLY A 35 -8.52 -8.96 -2.64
N GLU A 36 -8.95 -8.17 -1.66
CA GLU A 36 -8.50 -6.79 -1.42
C GLU A 36 -7.20 -6.72 -0.59
N SER A 37 -6.71 -7.86 -0.12
CA SER A 37 -5.53 -7.97 0.74
C SER A 37 -4.49 -8.96 0.18
N THR A 38 -3.23 -8.82 0.60
CA THR A 38 -2.12 -9.71 0.21
C THR A 38 -1.26 -10.02 1.41
N SER A 39 -0.86 -11.29 1.54
CA SER A 39 0.04 -11.73 2.60
C SER A 39 1.44 -11.16 2.41
N VAL A 40 1.92 -10.42 3.40
CA VAL A 40 3.28 -9.87 3.44
C VAL A 40 4.08 -10.52 4.57
N THR A 41 5.36 -10.78 4.32
CA THR A 41 6.29 -11.33 5.32
C THR A 41 7.29 -10.24 5.69
N THR A 42 7.33 -9.87 6.97
CA THR A 42 8.29 -8.91 7.51
C THR A 42 9.57 -9.64 7.92
N LEU A 43 10.70 -9.20 7.39
CA LEU A 43 12.02 -9.68 7.82
C LEU A 43 12.62 -8.65 8.78
N SER A 44 12.78 -9.04 10.04
CA SER A 44 13.54 -8.26 11.04
C SER A 44 14.85 -8.97 11.35
N LEU A 45 15.97 -8.25 11.25
CA LEU A 45 17.28 -8.73 11.68
C LEU A 45 17.44 -8.43 13.18
N ASP A 46 17.63 -9.47 13.99
CA ASP A 46 18.02 -9.34 15.40
C ASP A 46 19.54 -9.19 15.47
N GLU A 47 20.02 -7.95 15.49
CA GLU A 47 21.44 -7.64 15.67
C GLU A 47 21.82 -7.92 17.12
N ASN A 48 22.09 -9.19 17.43
CA ASN A 48 22.57 -9.64 18.74
C ASN A 48 23.77 -8.78 19.19
N ASP A 49 23.58 -8.09 20.31
CA ASP A 49 24.54 -7.26 21.03
C ASP A 49 25.82 -8.06 21.38
N PRO A 50 27.03 -7.65 20.92
CA PRO A 50 28.26 -8.31 21.30
C PRO A 50 28.65 -7.88 22.73
N SER A 51 28.13 -8.59 23.74
CA SER A 51 28.59 -8.50 25.14
C SER A 51 30.04 -8.93 25.32
#